data_AF-A0A969E4I7-F1
#
_entry.id   AF-A0A969E4I7-F1
#
_cell.length_a   1.000
_cell.length_b   1.000
_cell.length_c   1.000
_cell.angle_alpha   90.00
_cell.angle_beta   90.00
_cell.angle_gamma   90.00
#
_symmetry.space_group_name_H-M   'P 1'
#
loop_
_entity.id
_entity.type
_entity.pdbx_description
1 polymer ?
#
loop_
_entity_poly.entity_id
_entity_poly.type
_entity_poly.pdbx_seq_one_letter_code
_entity_poly.pdbx_strand_id
1 'polypeptide(L)'
;AQNAKKPSAAPPTSLIALDISNSMLSNDVLPTRLQRAQAFALDLVQALKNERIGSIIFAGNAYLQMPLTTDYAASELFIKSANPNQAPTQGTNIGEAIAIAEKAFEQSDRNSKVLVLISDGENHDQTALDAAKRSPQQRLINFYNWRRFCRRRFYSFGF
;
A
#
# COMPACT_ATOMS: atom_id res chain seq x y z
N ALA A 1 -1.96 -24.34 37.85
CA ALA A 1 -2.17 -22.95 37.37
C ALA A 1 -2.38 -23.00 35.87
N GLN A 2 -3.56 -22.61 35.40
CA GLN A 2 -3.90 -22.59 33.98
C GLN A 2 -3.10 -21.47 33.31
N ASN A 3 -2.35 -21.80 32.26
CA ASN A 3 -1.64 -20.83 31.42
C ASN A 3 -2.66 -19.86 30.79
N ALA A 4 -2.78 -18.68 31.36
CA ALA A 4 -3.57 -17.59 30.80
C ALA A 4 -2.92 -17.15 29.48
N LYS A 5 -3.49 -17.62 28.37
CA LYS A 5 -3.18 -17.12 27.02
C LYS A 5 -3.43 -15.61 27.05
N LYS A 6 -2.36 -14.81 26.90
CA LYS A 6 -2.47 -13.36 26.64
C LYS A 6 -3.54 -13.16 25.56
N PRO A 7 -4.45 -12.17 25.68
CA PRO A 7 -5.42 -11.90 24.63
C PRO A 7 -4.66 -11.74 23.32
N SER A 8 -5.01 -12.56 22.33
CA SER A 8 -4.42 -12.49 21.00
C SER A 8 -4.63 -11.07 20.49
N ALA A 9 -3.56 -10.29 20.34
CA ALA A 9 -3.65 -8.99 19.71
C ALA A 9 -4.35 -9.17 18.36
N ALA A 10 -5.30 -8.29 18.02
CA ALA A 10 -5.98 -8.39 16.74
C ALA A 10 -4.92 -8.28 15.60
N PRO A 11 -5.20 -8.86 14.42
CA PRO A 11 -4.19 -8.95 13.37
C PRO A 11 -3.69 -7.56 12.95
N PRO A 12 -2.42 -7.45 12.50
CA PRO A 12 -1.92 -6.22 11.90
C PRO A 12 -2.75 -5.85 10.67
N THR A 13 -2.74 -4.56 10.34
CA THR A 13 -3.54 -4.01 9.25
C THR A 13 -2.65 -3.30 8.26
N SER A 14 -2.71 -3.72 6.99
CA SER A 14 -1.92 -3.14 5.91
C SER A 14 -2.81 -2.59 4.80
N LEU A 15 -2.58 -1.35 4.38
CA LEU A 15 -3.21 -0.75 3.21
C LEU A 15 -2.17 -0.58 2.11
N ILE A 16 -2.51 -1.02 0.90
CA ILE A 16 -1.70 -0.83 -0.29
C ILE A 16 -2.34 0.28 -1.11
N ALA A 17 -1.67 1.41 -1.24
CA ALA A 17 -2.07 2.51 -2.12
C ALA A 17 -1.29 2.41 -3.43
N LEU A 18 -2.00 2.14 -4.53
CA LEU A 18 -1.45 1.98 -5.86
C LEU A 18 -1.75 3.20 -6.73
N ASP A 19 -0.70 3.79 -7.28
CA ASP A 19 -0.80 4.84 -8.28
C ASP A 19 -1.30 4.26 -9.60
N ILE A 20 -2.42 4.79 -10.09
CA ILE A 20 -3.04 4.44 -11.37
C ILE A 20 -3.13 5.65 -12.31
N SER A 21 -2.30 6.67 -12.09
CA SER A 21 -2.20 7.81 -13.00
C SER A 21 -1.67 7.42 -14.38
N ASN A 22 -1.94 8.23 -15.39
CA ASN A 22 -1.49 7.98 -16.76
C ASN A 22 0.04 7.83 -16.90
N SER A 23 0.87 8.44 -16.03
CA SER A 23 2.33 8.26 -16.06
C SER A 23 2.73 6.80 -15.79
N MET A 24 1.91 6.06 -15.04
CA MET A 24 2.13 4.65 -14.74
C MET A 24 1.92 3.73 -15.96
N LEU A 25 1.37 4.23 -17.07
CA LEU A 25 1.34 3.50 -18.35
C LEU A 25 2.67 3.58 -19.11
N SER A 26 3.67 4.31 -18.60
CA SER A 26 5.00 4.38 -19.22
C SER A 26 5.67 3.00 -19.31
N ASN A 27 6.37 2.78 -20.44
CA ASN A 27 7.10 1.55 -20.76
C ASN A 27 8.61 1.68 -20.54
N ASP A 28 9.07 2.75 -19.88
CA ASP A 28 10.49 2.92 -19.50
C ASP A 28 10.98 1.81 -18.57
N VAL A 29 10.06 1.17 -17.85
CA VAL A 29 10.24 -0.13 -17.22
C VAL A 29 9.23 -1.13 -17.79
N LEU A 30 9.75 -2.10 -18.55
CA LEU A 30 8.91 -3.15 -19.16
C LEU A 30 8.22 -4.02 -18.11
N PRO A 31 6.97 -4.45 -18.32
CA PRO A 31 6.12 -4.13 -19.46
C PRO A 31 5.55 -2.70 -19.38
N THR A 32 4.94 -2.31 -18.26
CA THR A 32 4.66 -0.91 -17.89
C THR A 32 5.01 -0.68 -16.42
N ARG A 33 5.18 0.57 -15.99
CA ARG A 33 5.34 0.94 -14.57
C ARG A 33 4.19 0.39 -13.70
N LEU A 34 2.94 0.50 -14.16
CA LEU A 34 1.76 -0.01 -13.47
C LEU A 34 1.80 -1.53 -13.31
N GLN A 35 2.08 -2.27 -14.37
CA GLN A 35 2.12 -3.73 -14.32
C GLN A 35 3.23 -4.22 -13.39
N ARG A 36 4.34 -3.50 -13.31
CA ARG A 36 5.40 -3.77 -12.32
C ARG A 36 4.97 -3.45 -10.89
N ALA A 37 4.28 -2.33 -10.69
CA ALA A 37 3.73 -1.96 -9.39
C ALA A 37 2.68 -2.97 -8.91
N GLN A 38 1.82 -3.46 -9.80
CA GLN A 38 0.88 -4.55 -9.53
C GLN A 38 1.61 -5.84 -9.14
N ALA A 39 2.62 -6.26 -9.90
CA ALA A 39 3.42 -7.44 -9.55
C ALA A 39 4.04 -7.32 -8.15
N PHE A 40 4.60 -6.15 -7.82
CA PHE A 40 5.15 -5.89 -6.50
C PHE A 40 4.08 -5.91 -5.40
N ALA A 41 2.91 -5.33 -5.65
CA ALA A 41 1.79 -5.36 -4.71
C ALA A 41 1.28 -6.79 -4.47
N LEU A 42 1.27 -7.65 -5.50
CA LEU A 42 0.94 -9.07 -5.36
C LEU A 42 1.95 -9.81 -4.49
N ASP A 43 3.25 -9.58 -4.71
CA ASP A 43 4.31 -10.16 -3.86
C ASP A 43 4.16 -9.71 -2.40
N LEU A 44 3.76 -8.46 -2.16
CA LEU A 44 3.46 -7.94 -0.83
C LEU A 44 2.27 -8.66 -0.19
N VAL A 45 1.15 -8.80 -0.91
CA VAL A 45 -0.03 -9.52 -0.41
C VAL A 45 0.33 -10.94 0.02
N GLN A 46 1.19 -11.62 -0.73
CA GLN A 46 1.66 -12.96 -0.38
C GLN A 46 2.58 -12.99 0.85
N ALA A 47 3.33 -11.92 1.10
CA ALA A 47 4.20 -11.78 2.25
C ALA A 47 3.45 -11.38 3.54
N LEU A 48 2.32 -10.68 3.43
CA LEU A 48 1.52 -10.16 4.55
C LEU A 48 0.48 -11.18 5.05
N LYS A 49 0.81 -12.48 5.05
CA LYS A 49 -0.10 -13.53 5.54
C LYS A 49 -0.41 -13.32 7.03
N ASN A 50 -1.67 -13.50 7.38
CA ASN A 50 -2.27 -13.25 8.71
C ASN A 50 -2.44 -11.77 9.08
N GLU A 51 -2.39 -10.87 8.09
CA GLU A 51 -2.79 -9.46 8.25
C GLU A 51 -4.17 -9.20 7.63
N ARG A 52 -4.82 -8.12 8.06
CA ARG A 52 -5.94 -7.55 7.32
C ARG A 52 -5.39 -6.63 6.26
N ILE A 53 -5.75 -6.86 5.02
CA ILE A 53 -5.27 -6.08 3.88
C ILE A 53 -6.41 -5.30 3.23
N GLY A 54 -6.10 -4.10 2.77
CA GLY A 54 -6.99 -3.29 1.95
C GLY A 54 -6.22 -2.64 0.80
N SER A 55 -6.96 -2.15 -0.19
CA SER A 55 -6.40 -1.51 -1.38
C SER A 55 -7.00 -0.13 -1.58
N ILE A 56 -6.15 0.83 -1.89
CA ILE A 56 -6.48 2.19 -2.33
C ILE A 56 -5.90 2.34 -3.73
N ILE A 57 -6.66 2.93 -4.64
CA ILE A 57 -6.15 3.39 -5.93
C ILE A 57 -6.18 4.90 -5.95
N PHE A 58 -5.16 5.52 -6.54
CA PHE A 58 -5.11 6.97 -6.63
C PHE A 58 -4.49 7.46 -7.94
N ALA A 59 -4.96 8.62 -8.38
CA ALA A 59 -4.38 9.44 -9.43
C ALA A 59 -4.60 10.91 -9.00
N GLY A 60 -5.37 11.70 -9.73
CA GLY A 60 -5.74 13.07 -9.30
C GLY A 60 -6.61 13.08 -8.05
N ASN A 61 -7.42 12.03 -7.88
CA ASN A 61 -8.16 11.74 -6.65
C ASN A 61 -7.79 10.34 -6.14
N ALA A 62 -8.15 10.03 -4.89
CA ALA A 62 -7.95 8.70 -4.31
C ALA A 62 -9.27 8.01 -3.95
N TYR A 63 -9.28 6.68 -4.00
CA TYR A 63 -10.47 5.87 -3.70
C TYR A 63 -10.08 4.61 -2.94
N LEU A 64 -10.88 4.27 -1.91
CA LEU A 64 -10.80 2.97 -1.26
C LEU A 64 -11.35 1.91 -2.22
N GLN A 65 -10.46 1.22 -2.93
CA GLN A 65 -10.84 0.17 -3.87
C GLN A 65 -11.40 -1.05 -3.14
N MET A 66 -10.79 -1.39 -2.00
CA MET A 66 -11.18 -2.54 -1.20
C MET A 66 -10.96 -2.24 0.29
N PRO A 67 -12.00 -2.35 1.14
CA PRO A 67 -11.87 -2.23 2.58
C PRO A 67 -10.97 -3.32 3.19
N LEU A 68 -10.60 -3.13 4.45
CA LEU A 68 -9.76 -4.05 5.20
C LEU A 68 -10.40 -5.43 5.37
N THR A 69 -9.85 -6.42 4.68
CA THR A 69 -10.33 -7.80 4.61
C THR A 69 -9.21 -8.80 4.88
N THR A 70 -9.57 -10.03 5.19
CA THR A 70 -8.64 -11.19 5.21
C THR A 70 -8.76 -12.03 3.93
N ASP A 71 -9.52 -11.56 2.95
CA ASP A 71 -9.65 -12.21 1.63
C ASP A 71 -8.51 -11.80 0.71
N TYR A 72 -7.45 -12.60 0.74
CA TYR A 72 -6.27 -12.40 -0.11
C TYR A 72 -6.58 -12.61 -1.59
N ALA A 73 -7.49 -13.51 -1.94
CA ALA A 73 -7.83 -13.80 -3.33
C ALA A 73 -8.56 -12.63 -3.98
N ALA A 74 -9.52 -12.03 -3.27
CA ALA A 74 -10.17 -10.80 -3.71
C ALA A 74 -9.14 -9.66 -3.85
N SER A 75 -8.23 -9.53 -2.88
CA SER A 75 -7.17 -8.51 -2.91
C SER A 75 -6.30 -8.62 -4.16
N GLU A 76 -5.86 -9.83 -4.50
CA GLU A 76 -5.09 -10.07 -5.71
C GLU A 76 -5.88 -9.71 -6.99
N LEU A 77 -7.17 -10.03 -7.03
CA LEU A 77 -8.04 -9.70 -8.17
C LEU A 77 -8.19 -8.18 -8.36
N PHE A 78 -8.40 -7.43 -7.27
CA PHE A 78 -8.51 -5.98 -7.32
C PHE A 78 -7.21 -5.30 -7.73
N ILE A 79 -6.08 -5.78 -7.21
CA ILE A 79 -4.76 -5.27 -7.60
C ILE A 79 -4.51 -5.52 -9.10
N LYS A 80 -4.77 -6.74 -9.59
CA LYS A 80 -4.58 -7.10 -11.02
C LYS A 80 -5.49 -6.30 -11.96
N SER A 81 -6.70 -5.96 -11.52
CA SER A 81 -7.65 -5.19 -12.33
C SER A 81 -7.44 -3.67 -12.27
N ALA A 82 -6.55 -3.18 -11.40
CA ALA A 82 -6.25 -1.77 -11.27
C ALA A 82 -5.79 -1.15 -12.60
N ASN A 83 -6.44 -0.08 -13.04
CA ASN A 83 -6.11 0.61 -14.29
C ASN A 83 -6.52 2.09 -14.26
N PRO A 84 -5.91 2.96 -15.10
CA PRO A 84 -6.15 4.40 -15.05
C PRO A 84 -7.59 4.83 -15.34
N ASN A 85 -8.38 4.02 -16.06
CA ASN A 85 -9.78 4.36 -16.35
C ASN A 85 -10.67 4.32 -15.10
N GLN A 86 -10.18 3.76 -13.99
CA GLN A 86 -10.87 3.78 -12.70
C GLN A 86 -10.71 5.10 -11.94
N ALA A 87 -9.84 5.99 -12.40
CA ALA A 87 -9.69 7.33 -11.85
C ALA A 87 -10.29 8.38 -12.82
N PRO A 88 -11.46 8.96 -12.49
CA PRO A 88 -12.08 10.00 -13.31
C PRO A 88 -11.20 11.24 -13.46
N THR A 89 -10.47 11.59 -12.39
CA THR A 89 -9.53 12.71 -12.37
C THR A 89 -8.10 12.17 -12.44
N GLN A 90 -7.38 12.58 -13.47
CA GLN A 90 -5.96 12.25 -13.67
C GLN A 90 -5.04 13.28 -12.98
N GLY A 91 -3.79 12.88 -12.76
CA GLY A 91 -2.82 13.59 -11.92
C GLY A 91 -2.29 12.65 -10.83
N THR A 92 -1.59 13.20 -9.83
CA THR A 92 -1.04 12.41 -8.71
C THR A 92 -1.25 13.17 -7.41
N ASN A 93 -2.18 12.71 -6.59
CA ASN A 93 -2.54 13.28 -5.30
C ASN A 93 -2.32 12.24 -4.19
N ILE A 94 -1.08 12.19 -3.71
CA ILE A 94 -0.69 11.30 -2.63
C ILE A 94 -1.35 11.71 -1.30
N GLY A 95 -1.55 13.01 -1.07
CA GLY A 95 -2.17 13.51 0.15
C GLY A 95 -3.57 12.94 0.39
N GLU A 96 -4.38 12.86 -0.66
CA GLU A 96 -5.72 12.28 -0.58
C GLU A 96 -5.67 10.76 -0.32
N ALA A 97 -4.72 10.05 -0.92
CA ALA A 97 -4.52 8.63 -0.63
C ALA A 97 -4.16 8.37 0.85
N ILE A 98 -3.31 9.22 1.44
CA ILE A 98 -2.97 9.16 2.87
C ILE A 98 -4.21 9.47 3.72
N ALA A 99 -4.99 10.50 3.39
CA ALA A 99 -6.19 10.85 4.14
C ALA A 99 -7.25 9.72 4.13
N ILE A 100 -7.42 9.04 3.00
CA ILE A 100 -8.31 7.86 2.90
C ILE A 100 -7.77 6.70 3.74
N ALA A 101 -6.45 6.48 3.72
CA ALA A 101 -5.83 5.45 4.53
C ALA A 101 -6.04 5.70 6.03
N GLU A 102 -5.86 6.94 6.48
CA GLU A 102 -6.11 7.34 7.87
C GLU A 102 -7.55 7.04 8.30
N LYS A 103 -8.54 7.43 7.48
CA LYS A 103 -9.96 7.11 7.74
C LYS A 103 -10.24 5.60 7.77
N ALA A 104 -9.67 4.85 6.84
CA ALA A 104 -9.81 3.39 6.81
C ALA A 104 -9.17 2.73 8.05
N PHE A 105 -8.09 3.32 8.57
CA PHE A 105 -7.46 2.86 9.80
C PHE A 105 -8.21 3.25 11.07
N GLU A 106 -8.92 4.39 11.13
CA GLU A 106 -9.75 4.76 12.28
C GLU A 106 -10.84 3.72 12.57
N GLN A 107 -11.34 3.06 11.51
CA GLN A 107 -12.30 1.97 11.60
C GLN A 107 -11.70 0.63 12.08
N SER A 108 -10.40 0.59 12.38
CA SER A 108 -9.68 -0.62 12.80
C SER A 108 -9.08 -0.49 14.20
N ASP A 109 -8.99 -1.62 14.91
CA ASP A 109 -8.49 -1.72 16.28
C ASP A 109 -7.09 -1.09 16.47
N ARG A 110 -6.69 -0.90 17.74
CA ARG A 110 -5.41 -0.29 18.15
C ARG A 110 -4.17 -1.17 17.89
N ASN A 111 -4.08 -1.79 16.71
CA ASN A 111 -2.94 -2.61 16.31
C ASN A 111 -1.98 -1.85 15.39
N SER A 112 -0.91 -2.53 15.01
CA SER A 112 0.03 -2.04 14.00
C SER A 112 -0.67 -1.81 12.68
N LYS A 113 -0.60 -0.58 12.19
CA LYS A 113 -1.16 -0.11 10.93
C LYS A 113 -0.01 0.17 9.98
N VAL A 114 -0.11 -0.22 8.73
CA VAL A 114 0.94 0.03 7.72
C VAL A 114 0.30 0.53 6.44
N LEU A 115 0.71 1.71 5.98
CA LEU A 115 0.39 2.17 4.62
C LEU A 115 1.59 1.94 3.72
N VAL A 116 1.40 1.19 2.65
CA VAL A 116 2.38 1.00 1.59
C VAL A 116 1.93 1.79 0.37
N LEU A 117 2.65 2.86 0.05
CA LEU A 117 2.39 3.64 -1.15
C LEU A 117 3.33 3.23 -2.28
N ILE A 118 2.76 2.90 -3.44
CA ILE A 118 3.46 2.46 -4.63
C ILE A 118 3.15 3.44 -5.77
N SER A 119 4.15 4.21 -6.17
CA SER A 119 4.08 5.21 -7.23
C SER A 119 5.45 5.31 -7.90
N ASP A 120 5.50 5.87 -9.10
CA ASP A 120 6.74 6.25 -9.79
C ASP A 120 7.44 7.46 -9.14
N GLY A 121 6.72 8.19 -8.29
CA GLY A 121 7.25 9.29 -7.49
C GLY A 121 7.64 10.51 -8.30
N GLU A 122 7.04 10.72 -9.49
CA GLU A 122 7.31 11.92 -10.29
C GLU A 122 6.75 13.20 -9.64
N ASN A 123 5.70 13.09 -8.83
CA ASN A 123 5.23 14.22 -8.02
C ASN A 123 6.06 14.39 -6.74
N HIS A 124 6.94 15.38 -6.79
CA HIS A 124 7.74 15.90 -5.69
C HIS A 124 6.90 16.69 -4.66
N ASP A 125 5.79 16.14 -4.18
CA ASP A 125 5.13 16.72 -3.01
C ASP A 125 5.96 16.38 -1.77
N GLN A 126 6.83 17.30 -1.37
CA GLN A 126 7.54 17.24 -0.09
C GLN A 126 6.55 17.01 1.06
N THR A 127 5.31 17.51 0.92
CA THR A 127 4.19 17.28 1.84
C THR A 127 3.78 15.81 1.95
N ALA A 128 3.80 15.05 0.85
CA ALA A 128 3.48 13.62 0.83
C ALA A 128 4.56 12.79 1.53
N LEU A 129 5.83 13.14 1.30
CA LEU A 129 6.96 12.52 2.00
C LEU A 129 6.95 12.87 3.49
N ASP A 130 6.60 14.10 3.85
CA ASP A 130 6.51 14.54 5.23
C ASP A 130 5.32 13.91 5.97
N ALA A 131 4.18 13.73 5.31
CA ALA A 131 3.04 12.97 5.85
C ALA A 131 3.43 11.51 6.11
N ALA A 132 4.07 10.85 5.12
CA ALA A 132 4.58 9.50 5.26
C ALA A 132 5.65 9.35 6.36
N LYS A 133 6.46 10.40 6.60
CA LYS A 133 7.48 10.41 7.67
C LYS A 133 6.92 10.72 9.06
N ARG A 134 5.83 11.50 9.14
CA ARG A 134 5.22 11.91 10.42
C ARG A 134 4.52 10.76 11.14
N SER A 135 4.06 9.75 10.40
CA SER A 135 3.51 8.53 10.98
C SER A 135 4.61 7.46 11.09
N PRO A 136 4.98 6.97 12.29
CA PRO A 136 5.95 5.89 12.51
C PRO A 136 5.62 4.56 11.78
N GLN A 137 4.43 4.50 11.20
CA GLN A 137 3.71 3.36 10.68
C GLN A 137 3.45 3.46 9.17
N GLN A 138 3.72 4.61 8.54
CA GLN A 138 3.57 4.79 7.10
C GLN A 138 4.90 4.50 6.41
N ARG A 139 4.89 3.69 5.35
CA ARG A 139 6.10 3.31 4.62
C ARG A 139 5.91 3.57 3.14
N LEU A 140 6.50 4.66 2.68
CA LEU A 140 6.52 4.99 1.26
C LEU A 140 7.57 4.14 0.55
N ILE A 141 7.15 3.34 -0.44
CA ILE A 141 8.04 2.49 -1.24
C ILE A 141 8.01 3.02 -2.67
N ASN A 142 9.02 3.83 -3.02
CA ASN A 142 9.22 4.21 -4.42
C ASN A 142 9.70 2.99 -5.21
N PHE A 143 9.03 2.71 -6.33
CA PHE A 143 9.32 1.60 -7.23
C PHE A 143 10.80 1.50 -7.63
N TYR A 144 11.47 2.63 -7.93
CA TYR A 144 12.88 2.65 -8.33
C TYR A 144 13.85 2.21 -7.22
N ASN A 145 13.45 2.30 -5.95
CA ASN A 145 14.27 1.90 -4.80
C ASN A 145 14.02 0.45 -4.34
N TRP A 146 13.19 -0.33 -5.04
CA TRP A 146 12.82 -1.70 -4.68
C TRP A 146 14.02 -2.64 -4.48
N ARG A 147 15.01 -2.63 -5.40
CA ARG A 147 16.21 -3.49 -5.26
C ARG A 147 17.00 -3.21 -3.98
N ARG A 148 16.96 -1.98 -3.46
CA ARG A 148 17.57 -1.61 -2.17
C ARG A 148 16.69 -2.01 -0.98
N PHE A 149 15.37 -1.98 -1.14
CA PHE A 149 14.41 -2.38 -0.11
C PHE A 149 14.44 -3.90 0.16
N CYS A 150 14.44 -4.75 -0.87
CA CYS A 150 14.50 -6.22 -0.70
C CYS A 150 15.71 -6.66 0.13
N ARG A 151 16.88 -6.03 -0.09
CA ARG A 151 18.10 -6.35 0.66
C ARG A 151 18.06 -5.93 2.13
N ARG A 152 17.22 -4.96 2.51
CA ARG A 152 17.15 -4.44 3.88
C ARG A 152 16.08 -5.09 4.76
N ARG A 153 15.02 -5.67 4.20
CA ARG A 153 13.91 -6.21 5.02
C ARG A 153 14.11 -7.64 5.52
N PHE A 154 15.03 -8.43 4.95
CA PHE A 154 15.36 -9.75 5.49
C PHE A 154 16.18 -9.73 6.79
N TYR A 155 16.76 -8.59 7.18
CA TYR A 155 17.64 -8.49 8.36
C TYR A 155 17.10 -7.64 9.53
N SER A 156 15.93 -7.03 9.42
CA SER A 156 15.44 -6.08 10.45
C SER A 156 14.19 -6.54 11.23
N PHE A 157 13.69 -7.74 10.96
CA PHE A 157 12.81 -8.46 11.90
C PHE A 157 13.57 -9.70 12.39
N GLY A 158 14.56 -9.44 13.25
CA GLY A 158 15.13 -10.49 14.10
C GLY A 158 14.10 -10.89 15.15
N PHE A 159 14.02 -12.20 15.38
CA PHE A 159 13.41 -12.84 16.55
C PHE A 159 13.83 -12.16 17.87
#